data_AF-A0A7I4XZC8-F1
#
_entry.id   AF-A0A7I4XZC8-F1
#
_cell.length_a   1.000
_cell.length_b   1.000
_cell.length_c   1.000
_cell.angle_alpha   90.00
_cell.angle_beta   90.00
_cell.angle_gamma   90.00
#
_symmetry.space_group_name_H-M   'P 1'
#
loop_
_entity.id
_entity.type
_entity.pdbx_description
1 polymer ?
#
loop_
_entity_poly.entity_id
_entity_poly.type
_entity_poly.pdbx_seq_one_letter_code
_entity_poly.pdbx_strand_id
1 'polypeptide(L)'
;MLNILYFLMSTAILELIIFVVDNQGFDYDGPMDYDCYYWDTLIAMPVEDLWASRCDTVTGKITIDSATNLTESQLEKLFQNITTINGRVLVERTNLKRLTFLKNVVNLNTYYSAYVLEIIDNPFLTQVNLDKFTSADGMVTVRGNPLLNASKLCTQLEKIVGEHWRISRNKVDCGGFQLDFPLTFDSILNVPPNLTFIHGDVIFRETGA
;
A
#
# COMPACT_ATOMS: atom_id res chain seq x y z
N MET A 1 -31.49 18.39 3.85
CA MET A 1 -32.00 19.74 3.55
C MET A 1 -30.78 20.62 3.29
N LEU A 2 -30.58 21.08 2.06
CA LEU A 2 -29.35 21.76 1.63
C LEU A 2 -29.39 23.23 2.10
N ASN A 3 -28.45 23.65 2.95
CA ASN A 3 -28.29 25.06 3.32
C ASN A 3 -27.17 25.67 2.48
N ILE A 4 -27.52 26.68 1.67
CA ILE A 4 -26.57 27.49 0.89
C ILE A 4 -26.47 28.84 1.57
N LEU A 5 -25.26 29.25 1.97
CA LEU A 5 -24.98 30.58 2.52
C LEU A 5 -24.09 31.35 1.53
N TYR A 6 -24.57 32.50 1.02
CA TYR A 6 -23.82 33.41 0.14
C TYR A 6 -23.37 34.65 0.90
N PHE A 7 -22.14 35.12 0.68
CA PHE A 7 -21.74 36.50 1.00
C PHE A 7 -20.84 37.12 -0.09
N LEU A 8 -21.16 38.37 -0.43
CA LEU A 8 -20.62 39.31 -1.44
C LEU A 8 -19.27 39.91 -0.98
N MET A 9 -18.37 40.58 -1.72
CA MET A 9 -18.18 41.09 -3.09
C MET A 9 -16.73 41.63 -3.18
N SER A 10 -16.03 41.53 -4.31
CA SER A 10 -15.32 42.64 -4.99
C SER A 10 -14.43 42.12 -6.13
N THR A 11 -14.21 42.99 -7.10
CA THR A 11 -13.91 42.79 -8.52
C THR A 11 -12.62 42.06 -8.91
N ALA A 12 -12.75 41.27 -9.98
CA ALA A 12 -11.74 40.69 -10.89
C ALA A 12 -11.31 39.23 -10.62
N ILE A 13 -11.76 38.36 -11.54
CA ILE A 13 -11.42 36.94 -11.74
C ILE A 13 -11.98 35.98 -10.67
N LEU A 14 -13.09 35.31 -11.01
CA LEU A 14 -13.49 34.09 -10.31
C LEU A 14 -14.20 33.16 -11.29
N GLU A 15 -13.48 32.13 -11.75
CA GLU A 15 -14.13 30.96 -12.36
C GLU A 15 -15.03 30.31 -11.30
N LEU A 16 -16.21 29.87 -11.75
CA LEU A 16 -17.23 29.26 -10.93
C LEU A 16 -16.79 27.81 -10.59
N ILE A 17 -15.95 27.64 -9.57
CA ILE A 17 -15.63 26.28 -9.07
C ILE A 17 -16.72 25.88 -8.07
N ILE A 18 -17.64 25.03 -8.52
CA ILE A 18 -18.53 24.29 -7.63
C ILE A 18 -17.70 23.14 -7.05
N PHE A 19 -17.14 23.31 -5.86
CA PHE A 19 -16.76 22.17 -5.03
C PHE A 19 -18.04 21.59 -4.42
N VAL A 20 -18.56 20.52 -5.01
CA VAL A 20 -19.34 19.56 -4.24
C VAL A 20 -18.33 18.89 -3.32
N VAL A 21 -18.19 19.40 -2.10
CA VAL A 21 -17.69 18.54 -1.03
C VAL A 21 -18.83 17.56 -0.80
N ASP A 22 -18.68 16.37 -1.35
CA ASP A 22 -19.40 15.22 -0.85
C ASP A 22 -19.00 15.11 0.62
N ASN A 23 -19.82 15.69 1.49
CA ASN A 23 -19.90 15.29 2.89
C ASN A 23 -20.51 13.89 2.89
N GLN A 24 -19.78 12.92 2.33
CA GLN A 24 -19.86 11.57 2.83
C GLN A 24 -19.16 11.63 4.18
N GLY A 25 -19.91 12.11 5.18
CA GLY A 25 -19.74 11.52 6.49
C GLY A 25 -19.86 10.03 6.25
N PHE A 26 -18.74 9.32 6.35
CA PHE A 26 -18.72 7.86 6.36
C PHE A 26 -19.48 7.46 7.61
N ASP A 27 -20.80 7.37 7.50
CA ASP A 27 -21.66 6.78 8.50
C ASP A 27 -21.54 5.27 8.35
N TYR A 28 -20.40 4.74 8.82
CA TYR A 28 -20.26 3.32 9.08
C TYR A 28 -21.10 3.03 10.32
N ASP A 29 -22.39 2.81 10.10
CA ASP A 29 -23.39 2.46 11.13
C ASP A 29 -23.29 0.97 11.51
N GLY A 30 -22.04 0.49 11.68
CA GLY A 30 -21.71 -0.81 12.25
C GLY A 30 -21.05 -0.60 13.62
N PRO A 31 -21.22 -1.53 14.58
CA PRO A 31 -20.54 -1.41 15.86
C PRO A 31 -19.02 -1.36 15.61
N MET A 32 -18.40 -0.21 15.89
CA MET A 32 -16.95 -0.07 15.79
C MET A 32 -16.30 -0.99 16.82
N ASP A 33 -15.71 -2.10 16.36
CA ASP A 33 -14.89 -2.96 17.19
C ASP A 33 -13.52 -2.31 17.38
N TYR A 34 -13.40 -1.50 18.44
CA TYR A 34 -12.17 -0.80 18.78
C TYR A 34 -10.97 -1.74 19.02
N ASP A 35 -11.21 -3.04 19.29
CA ASP A 35 -10.15 -4.02 19.53
C ASP A 35 -9.41 -4.41 18.23
N CYS A 36 -9.99 -4.14 17.06
CA CYS A 36 -9.42 -4.48 15.75
C CYS A 36 -8.80 -3.28 15.01
N TYR A 37 -8.48 -2.20 15.72
CA TYR A 37 -7.80 -1.03 15.16
C TYR A 37 -6.32 -0.99 15.54
N TYR A 38 -5.45 -0.65 14.58
CA TYR A 38 -4.03 -0.51 14.86
C TYR A 38 -3.33 0.55 14.00
N TRP A 39 -2.57 1.44 14.64
CA TRP A 39 -1.95 2.60 14.01
C TRP A 39 -0.51 2.84 14.47
N ASP A 40 0.30 1.78 14.50
CA ASP A 40 1.68 1.92 14.98
C ASP A 40 2.63 0.85 14.38
N THR A 41 3.86 0.83 14.91
CA THR A 41 4.88 -0.18 14.68
C THR A 41 4.68 -1.35 15.64
N LEU A 42 4.62 -2.56 15.09
CA LEU A 42 4.53 -3.80 15.86
C LEU A 42 5.76 -3.93 16.75
N ILE A 43 5.61 -3.59 18.02
CA ILE A 43 6.59 -3.83 19.07
C ILE A 43 6.14 -5.02 19.91
N ALA A 44 7.08 -5.73 20.53
CA ALA A 44 6.88 -7.01 21.22
C ALA A 44 6.02 -6.95 22.52
N MET A 45 5.15 -5.95 22.65
CA MET A 45 4.06 -5.95 23.63
C MET A 45 3.22 -7.23 23.47
N PRO A 46 2.58 -7.74 24.54
CA PRO A 46 2.08 -9.11 24.56
C PRO A 46 1.24 -9.41 23.30
N VAL A 47 1.81 -10.24 22.42
CA VAL A 47 1.28 -10.60 21.08
C VAL A 47 -0.14 -11.18 21.18
N GLU A 48 -0.52 -11.63 22.38
CA GLU A 48 -1.79 -12.26 22.73
C GLU A 48 -2.93 -11.25 22.94
N ASP A 49 -2.61 -9.95 23.15
CA ASP A 49 -3.57 -8.89 23.49
C ASP A 49 -3.87 -7.91 22.35
N LEU A 50 -3.28 -8.09 21.16
CA LEU A 50 -3.62 -7.28 19.97
C LEU A 50 -4.90 -7.82 19.32
N TRP A 51 -4.80 -8.42 18.13
CA TRP A 51 -5.96 -8.91 17.36
C TRP A 51 -5.96 -10.41 17.09
N ALA A 52 -4.90 -11.13 17.51
CA ALA A 52 -4.56 -12.48 17.06
C ALA A 52 -5.68 -13.53 17.18
N SER A 53 -6.62 -13.36 18.10
CA SER A 53 -7.65 -14.35 18.43
C SER A 53 -9.08 -13.90 18.15
N ARG A 54 -9.33 -12.62 17.83
CA ARG A 54 -10.69 -12.05 17.78
C ARG A 54 -11.04 -11.38 16.46
N CYS A 55 -10.06 -10.87 15.74
CA CYS A 55 -10.30 -10.14 14.50
C CYS A 55 -10.10 -11.07 13.30
N ASP A 56 -11.00 -10.98 12.33
CA ASP A 56 -10.78 -11.42 10.95
C ASP A 56 -10.45 -10.24 10.01
N THR A 57 -10.74 -9.03 10.47
CA THR A 57 -10.56 -7.75 9.79
C THR A 57 -9.83 -6.80 10.72
N VAL A 58 -8.71 -6.23 10.27
CA VAL A 58 -7.99 -5.19 11.03
C VAL A 58 -8.03 -3.88 10.26
N THR A 59 -8.35 -2.80 10.96
CA THR A 59 -8.35 -1.45 10.39
C THR A 59 -7.15 -0.66 10.90
N GLY A 60 -6.23 -0.32 9.99
CA GLY A 60 -5.30 0.78 10.21
C GLY A 60 -3.95 0.65 9.51
N LYS A 61 -2.91 1.24 10.11
CA LYS A 61 -1.53 1.20 9.61
C LYS A 61 -0.70 0.32 10.50
N ILE A 62 -0.34 -0.84 9.97
CA ILE A 62 0.53 -1.80 10.62
C ILE A 62 1.93 -1.61 10.06
N THR A 63 2.87 -1.17 10.89
CA THR A 63 4.28 -1.04 10.52
C THR A 63 5.10 -2.16 11.13
N ILE A 64 5.92 -2.82 10.33
CA ILE A 64 6.86 -3.87 10.73
C ILE A 64 8.22 -3.42 10.24
N ASP A 65 9.07 -3.00 11.16
CA ASP A 65 10.35 -2.42 10.79
C ASP A 65 11.54 -2.93 11.61
N SER A 66 12.68 -2.26 11.51
CA SER A 66 13.88 -2.59 12.29
C SER A 66 13.67 -2.56 13.82
N ALA A 67 12.65 -1.84 14.32
CA ALA A 67 12.30 -1.81 15.73
C ALA A 67 11.38 -2.98 16.13
N THR A 68 10.78 -3.69 15.17
CA THR A 68 9.95 -4.86 15.43
C THR A 68 10.79 -6.04 15.89
N ASN A 69 10.65 -6.40 17.17
CA ASN A 69 11.29 -7.56 17.77
C ASN A 69 10.37 -8.80 17.76
N LEU A 70 9.69 -9.04 16.64
CA LEU A 70 8.81 -10.21 16.46
C LEU A 70 9.44 -11.19 15.46
N THR A 71 9.38 -12.47 15.79
CA THR A 71 9.76 -13.55 14.88
C THR A 71 8.69 -13.78 13.82
N GLU A 72 9.07 -14.42 12.69
CA GLU A 72 8.11 -14.86 11.66
C GLU A 72 6.96 -15.67 12.26
N SER A 73 7.24 -16.56 13.22
CA SER A 73 6.20 -17.38 13.87
C SER A 73 5.26 -16.57 14.76
N GLN A 74 5.74 -15.53 15.43
CA GLN A 74 4.89 -14.63 16.22
C GLN A 74 3.99 -13.79 15.31
N LEU A 75 4.52 -13.31 14.19
CA LEU A 75 3.71 -12.62 13.17
C LEU A 75 2.67 -13.57 12.57
N GLU A 76 3.03 -14.82 12.29
CA GLU A 76 2.06 -15.83 11.82
C GLU A 76 0.93 -16.07 12.83
N LYS A 77 1.25 -16.16 14.12
CA LYS A 77 0.23 -16.28 15.18
C LYS A 77 -0.66 -15.03 15.23
N LEU A 78 -0.06 -13.84 15.10
CA LEU A 78 -0.78 -12.57 15.14
C LEU A 78 -1.74 -12.37 13.96
N PHE A 79 -1.36 -12.84 12.77
CA PHE A 79 -2.17 -12.71 11.55
C PHE A 79 -2.98 -13.96 11.21
N GLN A 80 -2.99 -14.97 12.09
CA GLN A 80 -3.53 -16.30 11.77
C GLN A 80 -4.98 -16.27 11.27
N ASN A 81 -5.82 -15.40 11.84
CA ASN A 81 -7.23 -15.25 11.51
C ASN A 81 -7.52 -14.07 10.56
N ILE A 82 -6.52 -13.24 10.28
CA ILE A 82 -6.70 -12.04 9.47
C ILE A 82 -6.90 -12.41 8.01
N THR A 83 -8.04 -11.99 7.48
CA THR A 83 -8.43 -12.16 6.08
C THR A 83 -8.57 -10.81 5.37
N THR A 84 -8.91 -9.75 6.09
CA THR A 84 -9.07 -8.40 5.53
C THR A 84 -8.25 -7.39 6.31
N ILE A 85 -7.58 -6.48 5.60
CA ILE A 85 -6.93 -5.33 6.21
C ILE A 85 -7.45 -4.07 5.53
N ASN A 86 -8.07 -3.19 6.30
CA ASN A 86 -8.52 -1.87 5.83
C ASN A 86 -7.48 -0.84 6.25
N GLY A 87 -6.65 -0.38 5.32
CA GLY A 87 -5.56 0.56 5.58
C GLY A 87 -4.28 0.14 4.89
N ARG A 88 -3.18 0.03 5.66
CA ARG A 88 -1.84 -0.13 5.11
C ARG A 88 -1.00 -1.12 5.94
N VAL A 89 -0.33 -2.04 5.26
CA VAL A 89 0.76 -2.84 5.85
C VAL A 89 2.10 -2.38 5.27
N LEU A 90 2.99 -1.92 6.13
CA LEU A 90 4.36 -1.54 5.76
C LEU A 90 5.33 -2.51 6.42
N VAL A 91 6.13 -3.21 5.61
CA VAL A 91 7.24 -4.06 6.05
C VAL A 91 8.53 -3.49 5.50
N GLU A 92 9.34 -2.86 6.36
CA GLU A 92 10.56 -2.21 5.90
C GLU A 92 11.79 -2.46 6.75
N ARG A 93 12.97 -2.59 6.13
CA ARG A 93 14.25 -2.65 6.87
C ARG A 93 14.28 -3.73 7.97
N THR A 94 13.60 -4.86 7.76
CA THR A 94 13.53 -5.96 8.71
C THR A 94 14.60 -7.04 8.43
N ASN A 95 14.82 -7.91 9.41
CA ASN A 95 15.64 -9.13 9.23
C ASN A 95 14.82 -10.37 8.86
N LEU A 96 13.56 -10.20 8.48
CA LEU A 96 12.67 -11.32 8.11
C LEU A 96 13.12 -11.93 6.77
N LYS A 97 13.07 -13.26 6.69
CA LYS A 97 13.38 -14.00 5.46
C LYS A 97 12.12 -14.32 4.67
N ARG A 98 10.99 -14.43 5.35
CA ARG A 98 9.69 -14.83 4.79
C ARG A 98 8.56 -14.03 5.41
N LEU A 99 7.68 -13.49 4.58
CA LEU A 99 6.42 -12.84 5.03
C LEU A 99 5.27 -13.84 4.98
N THR A 100 5.42 -14.96 5.68
CA THR A 100 4.43 -16.05 5.66
C THR A 100 3.15 -15.70 6.45
N PHE A 101 3.21 -14.71 7.33
CA PHE A 101 2.05 -14.21 8.07
C PHE A 101 0.94 -13.62 7.17
N LEU A 102 1.27 -13.20 5.94
CA LEU A 102 0.30 -12.67 4.97
C LEU A 102 -0.48 -13.77 4.22
N LYS A 103 -0.15 -15.06 4.41
CA LYS A 103 -0.71 -16.18 3.61
C LYS A 103 -2.24 -16.27 3.63
N ASN A 104 -2.86 -15.79 4.71
CA ASN A 104 -4.31 -15.85 4.91
C ASN A 104 -5.05 -14.58 4.46
N VAL A 105 -4.32 -13.50 4.16
CA VAL A 105 -4.91 -12.23 3.76
C VAL A 105 -5.53 -12.38 2.37
N VAL A 106 -6.81 -12.05 2.28
CA VAL A 106 -7.65 -12.13 1.07
C VAL A 106 -7.80 -10.75 0.46
N ASN A 107 -8.12 -9.75 1.29
CA ASN A 107 -8.45 -8.40 0.87
C ASN A 107 -7.52 -7.37 1.55
N LEU A 108 -7.03 -6.43 0.75
CA LEU A 108 -6.32 -5.25 1.24
C LEU A 108 -7.04 -4.01 0.70
N ASN A 109 -7.77 -3.31 1.57
CA ASN A 109 -8.59 -2.19 1.17
C ASN A 109 -7.99 -0.86 1.61
N THR A 110 -8.12 0.17 0.79
CA THR A 110 -7.83 1.55 1.13
C THR A 110 -8.80 1.99 2.22
N TYR A 111 -8.31 2.82 3.13
CA TYR A 111 -9.15 3.46 4.15
C TYR A 111 -8.71 4.90 4.34
N TYR A 112 -7.44 5.10 4.70
CA TYR A 112 -6.81 6.42 4.78
C TYR A 112 -5.47 6.51 4.03
N SER A 113 -5.19 5.52 3.18
CA SER A 113 -3.93 5.39 2.46
C SER A 113 -4.20 4.94 1.05
N ALA A 114 -3.54 5.56 0.07
CA ALA A 114 -3.51 5.09 -1.31
C ALA A 114 -2.69 3.80 -1.46
N TYR A 115 -1.80 3.51 -0.50
CA TYR A 115 -0.98 2.30 -0.45
C TYR A 115 -1.56 1.31 0.55
N VAL A 116 -1.70 0.06 0.13
CA VAL A 116 -2.27 -1.00 0.96
C VAL A 116 -1.23 -2.03 1.42
N LEU A 117 -0.16 -2.23 0.62
CA LEU A 117 0.97 -3.08 0.98
C LEU A 117 2.27 -2.50 0.46
N GLU A 118 3.24 -2.36 1.37
CA GLU A 118 4.59 -1.90 1.06
C GLU A 118 5.63 -2.82 1.67
N ILE A 119 6.50 -3.38 0.84
CA ILE A 119 7.59 -4.28 1.24
C ILE A 119 8.90 -3.68 0.74
N ILE A 120 9.61 -3.00 1.63
CA ILE A 120 10.65 -2.03 1.26
C ILE A 120 11.97 -2.36 1.96
N ASP A 121 13.05 -2.48 1.19
CA ASP A 121 14.42 -2.48 1.70
C ASP A 121 14.68 -3.56 2.77
N ASN A 122 14.14 -4.78 2.59
CA ASN A 122 14.38 -5.93 3.48
C ASN A 122 15.52 -6.79 2.93
N PRO A 123 16.75 -6.70 3.49
CA PRO A 123 17.97 -7.27 2.88
C PRO A 123 17.98 -8.80 2.82
N PHE A 124 17.27 -9.47 3.73
CA PHE A 124 17.27 -10.94 3.84
C PHE A 124 15.99 -11.59 3.29
N LEU A 125 15.05 -10.78 2.79
CA LEU A 125 13.76 -11.26 2.34
C LEU A 125 13.88 -12.09 1.07
N THR A 126 13.43 -13.34 1.12
CA THR A 126 13.48 -14.29 0.00
C THR A 126 12.10 -14.70 -0.50
N GLN A 127 11.05 -14.52 0.32
CA GLN A 127 9.73 -15.04 0.03
C GLN A 127 8.62 -14.17 0.62
N VAL A 128 7.60 -13.92 -0.19
CA VAL A 128 6.35 -13.27 0.22
C VAL A 128 5.21 -14.23 -0.11
N ASN A 129 4.37 -14.57 0.87
CA ASN A 129 3.24 -15.48 0.70
C ASN A 129 1.93 -14.69 0.69
N LEU A 130 1.32 -14.59 -0.49
CA LEU A 130 0.01 -13.99 -0.71
C LEU A 130 -0.96 -15.06 -1.24
N ASP A 131 -0.93 -16.26 -0.68
CA ASP A 131 -1.54 -17.44 -1.31
C ASP A 131 -3.07 -17.34 -1.45
N LYS A 132 -3.75 -16.62 -0.54
CA LYS A 132 -5.20 -16.36 -0.60
C LYS A 132 -5.56 -14.94 -1.09
N PHE A 133 -4.58 -14.13 -1.47
CA PHE A 133 -4.82 -12.75 -1.86
C PHE A 133 -5.56 -12.69 -3.19
N THR A 134 -6.74 -12.06 -3.19
CA THR A 134 -7.63 -12.01 -4.36
C THR A 134 -8.12 -10.61 -4.70
N SER A 135 -8.04 -9.64 -3.79
CA SER A 135 -8.56 -8.30 -4.01
C SER A 135 -7.74 -7.23 -3.30
N ALA A 136 -7.51 -6.11 -4.00
CA ALA A 136 -7.11 -4.85 -3.40
C ALA A 136 -7.53 -3.67 -4.27
N ASP A 137 -7.80 -2.54 -3.64
CA ASP A 137 -8.26 -1.28 -4.27
C ASP A 137 -7.20 -0.15 -4.12
N GLY A 138 -5.96 -0.50 -3.75
CA GLY A 138 -4.86 0.45 -3.59
C GLY A 138 -3.51 -0.08 -4.06
N MET A 139 -2.50 0.79 -3.98
CA MET A 139 -1.17 0.55 -4.52
C MET A 139 -0.39 -0.49 -3.70
N VAL A 140 0.19 -1.47 -4.39
CA VAL A 140 1.10 -2.48 -3.83
C VAL A 140 2.53 -2.19 -4.28
N THR A 141 3.45 -1.94 -3.35
CA THR A 141 4.86 -1.67 -3.68
C THR A 141 5.78 -2.72 -3.06
N VAL A 142 6.65 -3.33 -3.87
CA VAL A 142 7.69 -4.27 -3.42
C VAL A 142 9.02 -3.82 -4.01
N ARG A 143 9.87 -3.19 -3.19
CA ARG A 143 11.12 -2.63 -3.70
C ARG A 143 12.32 -2.81 -2.79
N GLY A 144 13.50 -2.93 -3.41
CA GLY A 144 14.77 -2.94 -2.67
C GLY A 144 15.00 -4.21 -1.84
N ASN A 145 14.41 -5.35 -2.22
CA ASN A 145 14.59 -6.62 -1.52
C ASN A 145 15.58 -7.50 -2.33
N PRO A 146 16.90 -7.40 -2.10
CA PRO A 146 17.92 -7.91 -3.02
C PRO A 146 17.95 -9.43 -3.16
N LEU A 147 17.32 -10.18 -2.25
CA LEU A 147 17.24 -11.64 -2.29
C LEU A 147 15.87 -12.16 -2.77
N LEU A 148 14.88 -11.28 -2.96
CA LEU A 148 13.52 -11.66 -3.30
C LEU A 148 13.36 -11.85 -4.82
N ASN A 149 12.96 -13.04 -5.23
CA ASN A 149 12.49 -13.28 -6.59
C ASN A 149 11.00 -12.92 -6.68
N ALA A 150 10.67 -11.76 -7.26
CA ALA A 150 9.31 -11.26 -7.33
C ALA A 150 8.50 -11.78 -8.54
N SER A 151 9.06 -12.64 -9.40
CA SER A 151 8.37 -13.13 -10.61
C SER A 151 6.98 -13.72 -10.36
N LYS A 152 6.81 -14.50 -9.28
CA LYS A 152 5.50 -15.01 -8.87
C LYS A 152 4.54 -13.87 -8.49
N LEU A 153 5.03 -12.87 -7.75
CA LEU A 153 4.24 -11.70 -7.34
C LEU A 153 3.78 -10.91 -8.57
N CYS A 154 4.63 -10.73 -9.58
CA CYS A 154 4.30 -10.02 -10.81
C CYS A 154 3.05 -10.59 -11.49
N THR A 155 3.05 -11.90 -11.76
CA THR A 155 1.92 -12.57 -12.42
C THR A 155 0.66 -12.61 -11.57
N GLN A 156 0.81 -12.49 -10.25
CA GLN A 156 -0.31 -12.48 -9.31
C GLN A 156 -0.92 -11.07 -9.20
N LEU A 157 -0.09 -10.03 -9.05
CA LEU A 157 -0.53 -8.65 -8.88
C LEU A 157 -1.14 -8.08 -10.16
N GLU A 158 -0.60 -8.41 -11.33
CA GLU A 158 -1.18 -8.01 -12.62
C GLU A 158 -2.66 -8.41 -12.73
N LYS A 159 -3.03 -9.57 -12.19
CA LYS A 159 -4.42 -10.07 -12.20
C LYS A 159 -5.31 -9.43 -11.15
N ILE A 160 -4.76 -9.04 -10.00
CA ILE A 160 -5.52 -8.60 -8.83
C ILE A 160 -5.70 -7.09 -8.83
N VAL A 161 -4.62 -6.34 -9.06
CA VAL A 161 -4.59 -4.87 -8.92
C VAL A 161 -4.32 -4.15 -10.24
N GLY A 162 -4.21 -4.86 -11.36
CA GLY A 162 -3.99 -4.28 -12.68
C GLY A 162 -2.67 -3.51 -12.75
N GLU A 163 -2.74 -2.18 -12.88
CA GLU A 163 -1.58 -1.28 -12.93
C GLU A 163 -1.20 -0.68 -11.56
N HIS A 164 -1.96 -0.95 -10.51
CA HIS A 164 -1.72 -0.42 -9.16
C HIS A 164 -0.67 -1.22 -8.39
N TRP A 165 0.45 -1.53 -9.04
CA TRP A 165 1.61 -2.13 -8.39
C TRP A 165 2.93 -1.53 -8.86
N ARG A 166 3.93 -1.66 -8.00
CA ARG A 166 5.28 -1.18 -8.24
C ARG A 166 6.30 -2.17 -7.71
N ILE A 167 7.00 -2.86 -8.60
CA ILE A 167 8.04 -3.83 -8.24
C ILE A 167 9.36 -3.40 -8.87
N SER A 168 10.36 -3.06 -8.03
CA SER A 168 11.67 -2.61 -8.51
C SER A 168 12.80 -2.93 -7.53
N ARG A 169 14.02 -3.14 -8.04
CA ARG A 169 15.22 -3.38 -7.22
C ARG A 169 15.10 -4.63 -6.33
N ASN A 170 14.42 -5.68 -6.79
CA ASN A 170 14.46 -6.99 -6.16
C ASN A 170 15.45 -7.91 -6.91
N LYS A 171 15.69 -9.13 -6.42
CA LYS A 171 16.55 -10.10 -7.12
C LYS A 171 16.08 -10.36 -8.56
N VAL A 172 14.76 -10.41 -8.73
CA VAL A 172 14.07 -10.53 -10.02
C VAL A 172 12.80 -9.68 -9.93
N ASP A 173 12.64 -8.74 -10.85
CA ASP A 173 11.46 -7.87 -10.99
C ASP A 173 10.52 -8.36 -12.13
N CYS A 174 9.49 -7.57 -12.46
CA CYS A 174 8.40 -7.96 -13.37
C CYS A 174 8.68 -7.81 -14.87
N GLY A 175 9.94 -7.63 -15.26
CA GLY A 175 10.30 -7.23 -16.62
C GLY A 175 9.98 -5.75 -16.88
N GLY A 176 10.50 -5.21 -17.98
CA GLY A 176 10.39 -3.77 -18.30
C GLY A 176 11.22 -2.89 -17.36
N PHE A 177 11.07 -1.57 -17.51
CA PHE A 177 11.72 -0.59 -16.62
C PHE A 177 10.68 0.09 -15.73
N GLN A 178 10.81 -0.10 -14.41
CA GLN A 178 9.91 0.51 -13.43
C GLN A 178 10.45 1.87 -12.97
N LEU A 179 9.67 2.93 -13.17
CA LEU A 179 10.08 4.33 -12.90
C LEU A 179 9.92 4.73 -11.45
N ASP A 180 10.96 4.81 -10.61
CA ASP A 180 10.85 5.14 -9.16
C ASP A 180 10.14 6.46 -8.85
N PHE A 181 10.17 7.39 -9.79
CA PHE A 181 9.48 8.67 -9.75
C PHE A 181 8.81 8.91 -11.10
N PRO A 182 7.79 9.77 -11.19
CA PRO A 182 7.17 10.09 -12.47
C PRO A 182 8.20 10.50 -13.51
N LEU A 183 8.05 9.97 -14.71
CA LEU A 183 8.86 10.39 -15.86
C LEU A 183 8.52 11.83 -16.21
N THR A 184 9.52 12.69 -16.24
CA THR A 184 9.42 14.10 -16.61
C THR A 184 10.35 14.38 -17.79
N PHE A 185 10.27 15.59 -18.36
CA PHE A 185 11.24 16.03 -19.38
C PHE A 185 12.68 15.99 -18.86
N ASP A 186 12.91 16.26 -17.58
CA ASP A 186 14.26 16.24 -17.00
C ASP A 186 14.77 14.81 -16.80
N SER A 187 13.88 13.85 -16.51
CA SER A 187 14.27 12.47 -16.21
C SER A 187 14.25 11.53 -17.42
N ILE A 188 13.66 11.93 -18.57
CA ILE A 188 13.58 11.09 -19.76
C ILE A 188 14.94 10.67 -20.32
N LEU A 189 15.95 11.52 -20.15
CA LEU A 189 17.32 11.23 -20.58
C LEU A 189 18.00 10.14 -19.75
N ASN A 190 17.46 9.81 -18.58
CA ASN A 190 17.97 8.76 -17.69
C ASN A 190 17.31 7.40 -17.95
N VAL A 191 16.33 7.33 -18.85
CA VAL A 191 15.67 6.08 -19.21
C VAL A 191 16.61 5.24 -20.08
N PRO A 192 16.88 3.97 -19.73
CA PRO A 192 17.72 3.09 -20.53
C PRO A 192 17.23 2.97 -21.99
N PRO A 193 18.14 2.91 -22.98
CA PRO A 193 17.75 2.67 -24.36
C PRO A 193 17.22 1.23 -24.55
N ASN A 194 16.45 1.00 -25.62
CA ASN A 194 15.90 -0.29 -26.03
C ASN A 194 14.90 -0.94 -25.06
N LEU A 195 14.14 -0.14 -24.31
CA LEU A 195 13.04 -0.63 -23.51
C LEU A 195 11.79 -0.89 -24.36
N THR A 196 11.15 -2.03 -24.12
CA THR A 196 9.85 -2.36 -24.70
C THR A 196 8.69 -1.78 -23.90
N PHE A 197 8.83 -1.69 -22.58
CA PHE A 197 7.81 -1.19 -21.66
C PHE A 197 8.43 -0.35 -20.54
N ILE A 198 7.74 0.72 -20.19
CA ILE A 198 8.01 1.54 -19.01
C ILE A 198 6.77 1.44 -18.12
N HIS A 199 6.97 1.07 -16.87
CA HIS A 199 5.90 0.97 -15.88
C HIS A 199 6.02 2.12 -14.87
N GLY A 200 4.95 2.91 -14.74
CA GLY A 200 4.83 4.00 -13.79
C GLY A 200 4.24 5.27 -14.40
N ASP A 201 4.17 6.31 -13.58
CA ASP A 201 3.55 7.57 -13.98
C ASP A 201 4.41 8.35 -14.97
N VAL A 202 3.75 8.98 -15.95
CA VAL A 202 4.39 9.86 -16.93
C VAL A 202 3.73 11.23 -16.83
N ILE A 203 4.51 12.25 -16.53
CA ILE A 203 4.04 13.63 -16.34
C ILE A 203 4.84 14.56 -17.23
N PHE A 204 4.24 14.93 -18.36
CA PHE A 204 4.72 16.03 -19.19
C PHE A 204 3.81 17.23 -18.98
N ARG A 205 4.38 18.32 -18.42
CA ARG A 205 3.69 19.61 -18.35
C ARG A 205 4.27 20.51 -19.43
N GLU A 206 3.40 21.20 -20.16
CA GLU A 206 3.84 22.26 -21.07
C GLU A 206 4.55 23.33 -20.25
N THR A 207 5.81 23.60 -20.57
CA THR A 207 6.46 24.83 -20.13
C THR A 207 5.88 25.95 -20.99
N GLY A 208 4.86 26.64 -20.47
CA GLY A 208 4.30 27.83 -21.12
C GLY A 208 5.42 28.81 -21.48
N ALA A 209 5.46 29.19 -22.75
CA ALA A 209 6.34 30.22 -23.29
C ALA A 209 5.86 31.62 -22.90
#